data_AF-A0A382T0U3-F1
#
_entry.id   AF-A0A382T0U3-F1
#
_cell.length_a   1.000
_cell.length_b   1.000
_cell.length_c   1.000
_cell.angle_alpha   90.00
_cell.angle_beta   90.00
_cell.angle_gamma   90.00
#
_symmetry.space_group_name_H-M   'P 1'
#
loop_
_entity.id
_entity.type
_entity.pdbx_description
1 polymer ?
#
loop_
_entity_poly.entity_id
_entity_poly.type
_entity_poly.pdbx_seq_one_letter_code
_entity_poly.pdbx_strand_id
1 'polypeptide(L)' 'VKSYKRTDCRLCGSTHLDLVLEFTPTPPADSYISEEQLGEEQPTIPL' A
#
# COMPACT_ATOMS: atom_id res chain seq x y z
N VAL A 1 -5.63 0.30 11.03
CA VAL A 1 -4.64 1.18 10.35
C VAL A 1 -5.40 2.04 9.35
N LYS A 2 -5.06 3.33 9.21
CA LYS A 2 -5.75 4.26 8.31
C LYS A 2 -4.86 4.51 7.08
N SER A 3 -5.32 4.15 5.88
CA SER A 3 -4.68 4.55 4.62
C SER A 3 -5.30 5.84 4.08
N TYR A 4 -4.59 6.52 3.18
CA TYR A 4 -5.08 7.73 2.51
C TYR A 4 -4.85 7.63 1.01
N LYS A 5 -5.94 7.69 0.25
CA LYS A 5 -5.91 7.76 -1.21
C LYS A 5 -5.92 9.23 -1.64
N ARG A 6 -4.85 9.65 -2.30
CA ARG A 6 -4.77 10.97 -2.94
C ARG A 6 -5.61 10.99 -4.22
N THR A 7 -6.35 12.08 -4.43
CA THR A 7 -7.26 12.25 -5.59
C THR A 7 -6.81 13.36 -6.55
N ASP A 8 -5.66 13.97 -6.27
CA ASP A 8 -5.06 15.06 -7.06
C ASP A 8 -3.55 14.84 -7.30
N CYS A 9 -3.03 15.49 -8.33
CA CYS A 9 -1.60 15.51 -8.61
C CYS A 9 -0.88 16.36 -7.57
N ARG A 10 0.10 15.77 -6.88
CA ARG A 10 0.90 16.45 -5.85
C ARG A 10 1.60 17.73 -6.34
N LEU A 11 1.92 17.81 -7.62
CA LEU A 11 2.73 18.90 -8.18
C LEU A 11 1.88 20.01 -8.80
N CYS A 12 0.78 19.68 -9.47
CA CYS A 12 -0.02 20.66 -10.21
C CYS A 12 -1.48 20.77 -9.72
N GLY A 13 -1.91 19.94 -8.78
CA GLY A 13 -3.29 19.94 -8.26
C GLY A 13 -4.36 19.44 -9.22
N SER A 14 -3.99 19.00 -10.44
CA SER A 14 -4.95 18.41 -11.38
C SER A 14 -5.60 17.16 -10.78
N THR A 15 -6.91 16.99 -10.98
CA THR A 15 -7.68 15.80 -10.60
C THR A 15 -7.80 14.78 -11.73
N HIS A 16 -7.25 15.08 -12.91
CA HIS A 16 -7.21 14.15 -14.04
C HIS A 16 -6.08 13.14 -13.83
N LEU A 17 -6.42 11.98 -13.26
CA LEU A 17 -5.51 10.88 -12.95
C LEU A 17 -6.02 9.59 -13.58
N ASP A 18 -5.13 8.88 -14.28
CA ASP A 18 -5.44 7.57 -14.85
C ASP A 18 -4.92 6.44 -13.95
N LEU A 19 -5.75 5.42 -13.71
CA LEU A 19 -5.34 4.21 -12.99
C LEU A 19 -4.53 3.31 -13.93
N VAL A 20 -3.23 3.19 -13.70
CA VAL A 20 -2.33 2.37 -14.52
C VAL A 20 -2.16 0.94 -13.99
N LEU A 21 -2.28 0.74 -12.67
CA LEU A 21 -2.10 -0.54 -12.00
C LEU A 21 -2.78 -0.51 -10.62
N GLU A 22 -3.39 -1.63 -10.24
CA GLU A 22 -3.99 -1.83 -8.93
C GLU A 22 -3.31 -3.00 -8.21
N PHE A 23 -2.94 -2.80 -6.95
CA PHE A 23 -2.34 -3.83 -6.11
C PHE A 23 -3.34 -4.32 -5.07
N THR A 24 -3.17 -5.57 -4.63
CA THR A 24 -3.86 -6.07 -3.44
C THR A 24 -3.16 -5.59 -2.17
N PRO A 25 -3.90 -5.34 -1.06
CA PRO A 25 -3.32 -5.04 0.24
C PRO A 25 -2.26 -6.07 0.66
N THR A 26 -1.12 -5.59 1.12
CA THR A 26 0.02 -6.39 1.57
C THR A 26 0.63 -5.74 2.82
N PRO A 27 1.49 -6.45 3.57
CA PRO A 27 2.31 -5.81 4.59
C PRO A 27 3.22 -4.73 3.98
N PRO A 28 3.60 -3.68 4.73
CA PRO A 28 4.63 -2.73 4.30
C PRO A 28 5.92 -3.45 3.94
N ALA A 29 6.61 -2.96 2.92
CA ALA A 29 7.82 -3.60 2.39
C ALA A 29 8.95 -3.75 3.43
N ASP A 30 8.97 -2.89 4.46
CA ASP A 30 9.92 -2.87 5.56
C ASP A 30 9.41 -3.56 6.83
N SER A 31 8.29 -4.29 6.76
CA SER A 31 7.81 -5.16 7.84
C SER A 31 8.53 -6.51 7.82
N TYR A 32 9.81 -6.50 8.20
CA TYR A 32 10.62 -7.71 8.31
C TYR A 32 10.11 -8.66 9.40
N ILE A 33 10.28 -9.97 9.17
CA ILE A 33 9.91 -11.03 10.10
C ILE A 33 11.14 -11.84 10.51
N SER A 34 11.08 -12.51 11.67
CA SER A 34 12.11 -13.45 12.07
C SER A 34 11.96 -14.80 11.33
N GLU A 35 12.98 -15.65 11.41
CA GLU A 35 12.97 -16.97 10.75
C GLU A 35 11.84 -17.85 11.27
N GLU A 36 11.52 -17.75 12.56
CA GLU A 36 10.46 -18.52 13.21
C GLU A 36 9.06 -18.18 12.68
N GLN A 37 8.90 -17.00 12.09
CA GLN A 37 7.63 -16.51 11.54
C GLN A 37 7.46 -16.84 10.05
N LEU A 38 8.43 -17.53 9.44
CA LEU A 38 8.34 -17.95 8.05
C LEU A 38 7.16 -18.92 7.87
N GLY A 39 6.26 -18.58 6.94
CA GLY A 39 5.05 -19.36 6.65
C GLY A 39 3.82 -18.94 7.44
N GLU A 40 3.95 -18.02 8.40
CA GLU A 40 2.80 -17.39 9.05
C GLU A 40 2.16 -16.32 8.15
N GLU A 41 0.82 -16.27 8.11
CA GLU A 41 0.11 -15.21 7.41
C GLU A 41 0.42 -13.85 8.04
N GLN A 42 0.80 -12.91 7.19
CA GLN A 42 1.16 -11.56 7.61
C GLN A 42 -0.05 -10.62 7.54
N PRO A 43 -0.24 -9.72 8.52
CA PRO A 43 -1.35 -8.79 8.51
C PRO A 43 -1.25 -7.83 7.32
N THR A 44 -2.29 -7.81 6.49
CA THR A 44 -2.36 -6.89 5.34
C THR A 44 -2.73 -5.49 5.79
N ILE A 45 -2.16 -4.47 5.15
CA ILE A 45 -2.52 -3.07 5.38
C ILE A 45 -3.24 -2.52 4.14
N PRO A 46 -4.40 -1.84 4.31
CA PRO A 46 -5.11 -1.20 3.20
C PRO A 46 -4.24 -0.19 2.44
N LEU A 47 -4.46 -0.09 1.12
CA LEU A 47 -3.82 0.89 0.24
C LEU A 47 -4.55 2.24 0.22
#